data_AF-A0A353Q119-F1
#
_entry.id   AF-A0A353Q119-F1
#
_cell.length_a   1.000
_cell.length_b   1.000
_cell.length_c   1.000
_cell.angle_alpha   90.00
_cell.angle_beta   90.00
_cell.angle_gamma   90.00
#
_symmetry.space_group_name_H-M   'P 1'
#
loop_
_entity.id
_entity.type
_entity.pdbx_description
1 polymer ?
#
loop_
_entity_poly.entity_id
_entity_poly.type
_entity_poly.pdbx_seq_one_letter_code
_entity_poly.pdbx_strand_id
1 'polypeptide(L)'
;MKRILIYILIGVVITFFPLLYINNKVLANDSNIKWTSNRSSLNSTKHDITLPDDAKYISVSENANYVSYVKDEKLYIKDLSGNTEDNLIPEELPVMNAITLNDRDIVMYFIYDRDKQKLIVKTYNIDNDEKTLHKEFTVK
;
A
#
# COMPACT_ATOMS: atom_id res chain seq x y z
N MET A 1 -11.73 -41.92 29.88
CA MET A 1 -12.07 -40.50 30.12
C MET A 1 -10.86 -39.65 30.53
N LYS A 2 -10.25 -39.85 31.71
CA LYS A 2 -9.16 -38.97 32.22
C LYS A 2 -7.93 -38.85 31.29
N ARG A 3 -7.49 -39.93 30.65
CA ARG A 3 -6.34 -39.91 29.72
C ARG A 3 -6.63 -39.16 28.42
N ILE A 4 -7.85 -39.29 27.90
CA ILE A 4 -8.30 -38.56 26.70
C ILE A 4 -8.35 -37.06 26.96
N LEU A 5 -8.82 -36.64 28.13
CA LEU A 5 -8.79 -35.23 28.53
C LEU A 5 -7.37 -34.66 28.58
N ILE A 6 -6.39 -35.46 29.02
CA ILE A 6 -4.97 -35.06 29.01
C ILE A 6 -4.45 -34.87 27.58
N TYR A 7 -4.77 -35.79 26.66
CA TYR A 7 -4.37 -35.65 25.26
C TYR A 7 -5.03 -34.46 24.56
N ILE A 8 -6.31 -34.20 24.84
CA ILE A 8 -7.02 -33.01 24.34
C ILE A 8 -6.34 -31.74 24.88
N LEU A 9 -6.02 -31.70 26.17
CA LEU A 9 -5.36 -30.55 26.79
C LEU A 9 -3.97 -30.30 26.18
N ILE A 10 -3.19 -31.36 25.92
CA ILE A 10 -1.89 -31.26 25.27
C ILE A 10 -2.04 -30.72 23.84
N GLY A 11 -3.02 -31.21 23.08
CA GLY A 11 -3.30 -30.72 21.72
C GLY A 11 -3.71 -29.25 21.69
N VAL A 12 -4.53 -28.81 22.66
CA VAL A 12 -4.90 -27.40 22.83
C VAL A 12 -3.67 -26.56 23.15
N VAL A 13 -2.80 -26.98 24.07
CA VAL A 13 -1.59 -26.22 24.43
C VAL A 13 -0.63 -26.10 23.24
N ILE A 14 -0.39 -27.18 22.51
CA ILE A 14 0.49 -27.19 21.32
C ILE A 14 -0.04 -26.26 20.22
N THR A 15 -1.37 -26.15 20.05
CA THR A 15 -1.97 -25.27 19.04
C THR A 15 -2.04 -23.82 19.50
N PHE A 16 -2.29 -23.56 20.80
CA PHE A 16 -2.39 -22.21 21.34
C PHE A 16 -1.05 -21.49 21.48
N PHE A 17 0.03 -22.22 21.78
CA PHE A 17 1.36 -21.61 21.99
C PHE A 17 1.90 -20.86 20.76
N PRO A 18 1.88 -21.45 19.55
CA PRO A 18 2.28 -20.77 18.33
C PRO A 18 1.43 -19.52 18.04
N LEU A 19 0.11 -19.62 18.25
CA LEU A 19 -0.82 -18.49 18.07
C LEU A 19 -0.51 -17.34 19.04
N LEU A 20 -0.25 -17.65 20.31
CA LEU A 20 0.15 -16.66 21.31
C LEU A 20 1.52 -16.04 20.99
N TYR A 21 2.48 -16.83 20.49
CA TYR A 21 3.77 -16.32 20.06
C TYR A 21 3.62 -15.36 18.89
N ILE A 22 2.86 -15.73 17.86
CA ILE A 22 2.59 -14.83 16.73
C ILE A 22 1.89 -13.56 17.21
N ASN A 23 0.84 -13.68 18.04
CA ASN A 23 0.11 -12.53 18.56
C ASN A 23 1.00 -11.57 19.37
N ASN A 24 1.84 -12.09 20.27
CA ASN A 24 2.56 -11.27 21.25
C ASN A 24 4.01 -10.92 20.86
N LYS A 25 4.62 -11.61 19.91
CA LYS A 25 6.01 -11.34 19.46
C LYS A 25 6.08 -10.84 18.04
N VAL A 26 5.23 -11.36 17.15
CA VAL A 26 5.24 -10.99 15.73
C VAL A 26 4.27 -9.83 15.47
N LEU A 27 3.05 -9.91 16.03
CA LEU A 27 1.98 -8.94 15.80
C LEU A 27 1.92 -7.83 16.87
N ALA A 28 2.42 -8.07 18.09
CA ALA A 28 2.47 -7.04 19.14
C ALA A 28 3.62 -6.03 18.97
N ASN A 29 4.16 -5.90 17.75
CA ASN A 29 4.68 -4.59 17.36
C ASN A 29 3.48 -3.64 17.38
N ASP A 30 3.31 -2.97 18.52
CA ASP A 30 2.50 -1.79 18.68
C ASP A 30 2.96 -0.76 17.64
N SER A 31 2.40 -0.89 16.44
CA SER A 31 2.24 0.25 15.55
C SER A 31 1.21 1.14 16.23
N ASN A 32 1.65 1.83 17.29
CA ASN A 32 1.06 3.07 17.73
C ASN A 32 1.21 4.03 16.56
N ILE A 33 0.34 3.90 15.56
CA ILE A 33 0.14 4.89 14.51
C ILE A 33 -0.52 6.07 15.22
N LYS A 34 0.29 6.85 15.93
CA LYS A 34 -0.01 8.26 16.16
C LYS A 34 -0.11 8.85 14.77
N TRP A 35 -1.35 9.14 14.35
CA TRP A 35 -1.58 10.01 13.22
C TRP A 35 -1.09 11.41 13.61
N THR A 36 0.22 11.62 13.51
CA THR A 36 0.78 12.96 13.45
C THR A 36 0.55 13.37 12.01
N SER A 37 -0.35 14.31 11.76
CA SER A 37 -0.39 15.02 10.49
C SER A 37 0.82 15.96 10.41
N ASN A 38 2.02 15.42 10.54
CA ASN A 38 3.20 16.10 10.03
C ASN A 38 3.12 15.87 8.54
N ARG A 39 2.92 16.96 7.79
CA ARG A 39 3.40 17.05 6.41
C ARG A 39 4.85 16.58 6.46
N SER A 40 5.08 15.33 6.09
CA SER A 40 6.41 14.77 5.99
C SER A 40 7.11 15.58 4.91
N SER A 41 8.04 16.44 5.32
CA SER A 41 9.16 16.75 4.45
C SER A 41 9.76 15.40 4.08
N LEU A 42 9.76 15.09 2.78
CA LEU A 42 10.39 13.91 2.21
C LEU A 42 11.88 13.92 2.57
N ASN A 43 12.21 13.32 3.72
CA ASN A 43 13.59 13.00 4.07
C ASN A 43 13.86 11.58 3.57
N SER A 44 13.98 11.39 2.26
CA SER A 44 14.67 10.22 1.69
C SER A 44 16.05 10.66 1.23
N THR A 45 17.06 10.31 2.04
CA THR A 45 18.42 10.84 2.01
C THR A 45 19.30 10.28 0.87
N LYS A 46 18.75 9.97 -0.32
CA LYS A 46 19.54 9.35 -1.40
C LYS A 46 19.50 10.02 -2.76
N HIS A 47 18.44 10.73 -3.14
CA HIS A 47 18.35 11.37 -4.46
C HIS A 47 17.60 12.70 -4.38
N ASP A 48 18.07 13.73 -5.10
CA ASP A 48 17.29 14.94 -5.39
C ASP A 48 16.16 14.55 -6.35
N ILE A 49 15.00 14.18 -5.79
CA ILE A 49 13.82 13.82 -6.58
C ILE A 49 13.17 15.09 -7.08
N THR A 50 13.30 15.36 -8.39
CA THR A 50 12.56 16.45 -9.05
C THR A 50 11.18 15.94 -9.46
N LEU A 51 10.14 16.50 -8.84
CA LEU A 51 8.73 16.27 -9.19
C LEU A 51 8.11 17.56 -9.74
N PRO A 52 7.06 17.45 -10.57
CA PRO A 52 6.26 18.61 -10.96
C PRO A 52 5.65 19.33 -9.76
N ASP A 53 5.56 20.66 -9.80
CA ASP A 53 5.01 21.49 -8.72
C ASP A 53 3.55 21.15 -8.37
N ASP A 54 2.82 20.59 -9.33
CA ASP A 54 1.41 20.20 -9.23
C ASP A 54 1.20 18.74 -8.81
N ALA A 55 2.27 18.00 -8.50
CA ALA A 55 2.20 16.62 -8.03
C ALA A 55 1.49 16.53 -6.65
N LYS A 56 0.53 15.62 -6.56
CA LYS A 56 -0.26 15.32 -5.35
C LYS A 56 -0.15 13.85 -4.98
N TYR A 57 -0.49 13.52 -3.73
CA TYR A 57 -0.51 12.15 -3.22
C TYR A 57 0.83 11.42 -3.48
N ILE A 58 1.93 12.12 -3.21
CA ILE A 58 3.28 11.62 -3.46
C ILE A 58 3.57 10.50 -2.46
N SER A 59 3.98 9.34 -2.97
CA SER A 59 4.31 8.17 -2.16
C SER A 59 5.56 7.49 -2.70
N VAL A 60 6.60 7.43 -1.87
CA VAL A 60 7.88 6.78 -2.20
C VAL A 60 7.82 5.32 -1.75
N SER A 61 8.34 4.40 -2.56
CA SER A 61 8.48 3.00 -2.20
C SER A 61 9.44 2.83 -1.02
N GLU A 62 9.27 1.76 -0.26
CA GLU A 62 10.09 1.49 0.93
C GLU A 62 11.58 1.33 0.60
N ASN A 63 11.88 0.71 -0.54
CA ASN A 63 13.24 0.58 -1.08
C ASN A 63 13.80 1.88 -1.69
N ALA A 64 12.99 2.95 -1.75
CA ALA A 64 13.28 4.22 -2.42
C ALA A 64 13.68 4.08 -3.90
N ASN A 65 13.25 3.01 -4.56
CA ASN A 65 13.46 2.79 -5.99
C ASN A 65 12.39 3.48 -6.85
N TYR A 66 11.21 3.77 -6.31
CA TYR A 66 10.10 4.35 -7.07
C TYR A 66 9.40 5.45 -6.28
N VAL A 67 8.84 6.41 -7.01
CA VAL A 67 7.89 7.38 -6.47
C VAL A 67 6.63 7.37 -7.31
N SER A 68 5.50 7.18 -6.65
CA SER A 68 4.18 7.37 -7.26
C SER A 68 3.65 8.75 -6.91
N TYR A 69 2.96 9.38 -7.85
CA TYR A 69 2.27 10.65 -7.63
C TYR A 69 1.12 10.80 -8.61
N VAL A 70 0.21 11.72 -8.30
CA VAL A 70 -0.91 12.06 -9.16
C VAL A 70 -0.73 13.49 -9.66
N LYS A 71 -0.85 13.66 -10.98
CA LYS A 71 -0.83 14.96 -11.65
C LYS A 71 -1.96 15.00 -12.66
N ASP A 72 -2.69 16.11 -12.74
CA ASP A 72 -3.82 16.27 -13.66
C ASP A 72 -4.80 15.07 -13.62
N GLU A 73 -5.06 14.57 -12.41
CA GLU A 73 -5.92 13.40 -12.14
C GLU A 73 -5.44 12.09 -12.80
N LYS A 74 -4.16 12.00 -13.15
CA LYS A 74 -3.51 10.81 -13.72
C LYS A 74 -2.42 10.30 -12.80
N LEU A 75 -2.26 8.98 -12.76
CA LEU A 75 -1.23 8.31 -11.97
C LEU A 75 0.08 8.25 -12.75
N TYR A 76 1.15 8.71 -12.10
CA TYR A 76 2.51 8.59 -12.59
C TYR A 76 3.35 7.78 -11.60
N ILE A 77 4.26 6.97 -12.16
CA ILE A 77 5.25 6.22 -11.40
C ILE A 77 6.61 6.52 -12.02
N LYS A 78 7.53 7.04 -11.21
CA LYS A 78 8.90 7.35 -11.62
C LYS A 78 9.86 6.41 -10.92
N ASP A 79 10.73 5.79 -11.70
CA ASP A 79 11.87 5.02 -11.20
C ASP A 79 13.00 6.01 -10.80
N LEU A 80 13.53 5.81 -9.60
CA LEU A 80 14.55 6.63 -8.96
C LEU A 80 15.96 6.03 -9.09
N SER A 81 16.06 4.78 -9.54
CA SER A 81 17.33 4.08 -9.76
C SER A 81 18.06 4.53 -11.04
N GLY A 82 17.35 5.21 -11.95
CA GLY A 82 17.86 5.76 -13.18
C GLY A 82 17.29 7.13 -13.51
N ASN A 83 17.86 7.80 -14.51
CA ASN A 83 17.32 9.05 -15.05
C ASN A 83 16.21 8.75 -16.08
N THR A 84 15.21 7.98 -15.66
CA THR A 84 14.10 7.51 -16.49
C THR A 84 12.94 8.51 -16.45
N GLU A 85 12.23 8.61 -17.58
CA GLU A 85 11.04 9.45 -17.71
C GLU A 85 9.91 8.93 -16.82
N ASP A 86 8.98 9.81 -16.46
CA ASP A 86 7.83 9.47 -15.63
C ASP A 86 6.88 8.53 -16.40
N ASN A 87 6.59 7.35 -15.87
CA ASN A 87 5.69 6.41 -16.51
C ASN A 87 4.23 6.76 -16.17
N LEU A 88 3.44 7.07 -17.20
CA LEU A 88 2.00 7.34 -17.05
C LEU A 88 1.23 6.02 -17.02
N ILE A 89 0.48 5.78 -15.95
CA ILE A 89 -0.42 4.63 -15.86
C ILE A 89 -1.79 5.02 -16.43
N PRO A 90 -2.19 4.47 -17.59
CA PRO A 90 -3.39 4.91 -18.29
C PRO A 90 -4.65 4.42 -17.56
N GLU A 91 -5.54 5.34 -17.25
CA GLU A 91 -6.87 5.09 -16.69
C GLU A 91 -7.92 5.92 -17.44
N GLU A 92 -9.10 5.36 -17.64
CA GLU A 92 -10.21 6.02 -18.34
C GLU A 92 -10.88 7.09 -17.46
N LEU A 93 -10.73 6.96 -16.15
CA LEU A 93 -11.38 7.80 -15.14
C LEU A 93 -10.34 8.48 -14.24
N PRO A 94 -10.68 9.64 -13.64
CA PRO A 94 -9.80 10.41 -12.78
C PRO A 94 -9.27 9.61 -11.57
N VAL A 95 -7.95 9.59 -11.41
CA VAL A 95 -7.27 9.07 -10.21
C VAL A 95 -7.28 10.13 -9.12
N MET A 96 -7.85 9.77 -7.97
CA MET A 96 -8.07 10.67 -6.84
C MET A 96 -7.03 10.52 -5.72
N ASN A 97 -6.36 9.37 -5.65
CA ASN A 97 -5.33 9.11 -4.66
C ASN A 97 -4.47 7.92 -5.11
N ALA A 98 -3.21 7.90 -4.68
CA ALA A 98 -2.27 6.82 -4.91
C ALA A 98 -1.37 6.63 -3.69
N ILE A 99 -1.03 5.38 -3.40
CA ILE A 99 -0.12 5.00 -2.33
C ILE A 99 0.70 3.79 -2.77
N THR A 100 2.02 3.87 -2.58
CA THR A 100 2.91 2.74 -2.77
C THR A 100 2.81 1.82 -1.56
N LEU A 101 2.62 0.52 -1.80
CA LEU A 101 2.52 -0.47 -0.73
C LEU A 101 3.92 -0.91 -0.27
N ASN A 102 4.08 -1.11 1.03
CA ASN A 102 5.33 -1.60 1.61
C ASN A 102 5.62 -3.05 1.17
N ASP A 103 6.90 -3.41 1.12
CA ASP A 103 7.43 -4.73 0.71
C ASP A 103 7.11 -5.21 -0.72
N ARG A 104 6.44 -4.42 -1.57
CA ARG A 104 6.11 -4.80 -2.95
C ARG A 104 6.23 -3.61 -3.88
N ASP A 105 6.71 -3.82 -5.10
CA ASP A 105 6.70 -2.82 -6.15
C ASP A 105 5.28 -2.67 -6.74
N ILE A 106 4.31 -2.36 -5.86
CA ILE A 106 2.89 -2.25 -6.13
C ILE A 106 2.39 -0.90 -5.66
N VAL A 107 1.65 -0.21 -6.53
CA VAL A 107 0.94 1.03 -6.22
C VAL A 107 -0.55 0.75 -6.14
N MET A 108 -1.17 1.06 -5.01
CA MET A 108 -2.62 1.08 -4.86
C MET A 108 -3.14 2.48 -5.21
N TYR A 109 -4.21 2.56 -5.98
CA TYR A 109 -4.80 3.83 -6.37
C TYR A 109 -6.33 3.76 -6.41
N PHE A 110 -6.93 4.94 -6.28
CA PHE A 110 -8.35 5.13 -6.10
C PHE A 110 -8.90 5.98 -7.23
N ILE A 111 -9.99 5.53 -7.84
CA ILE A 111 -10.70 6.25 -8.89
C ILE A 111 -12.12 6.51 -8.41
N TYR A 112 -12.62 7.73 -8.64
CA TYR A 112 -14.01 8.05 -8.35
C TYR A 112 -14.78 8.30 -9.66
N ASP A 113 -15.67 7.37 -9.98
CA ASP A 113 -16.67 7.52 -11.04
C ASP A 113 -17.81 8.39 -10.50
N ARG A 114 -17.81 9.68 -10.88
CA ARG A 114 -18.82 10.65 -10.44
C ARG A 114 -20.22 10.31 -10.99
N ASP A 115 -20.29 9.77 -12.21
CA ASP A 115 -21.55 9.48 -12.87
C ASP A 115 -22.27 8.30 -12.22
N LYS A 116 -21.51 7.28 -11.83
CA LYS A 116 -22.04 6.10 -11.14
C LYS A 116 -21.98 6.20 -9.61
N GLN A 117 -21.42 7.28 -9.08
CA GLN A 117 -21.10 7.45 -7.66
C GLN A 117 -20.33 6.24 -7.10
N LYS A 118 -19.29 5.79 -7.81
CA LYS A 118 -18.51 4.62 -7.42
C LYS A 118 -17.07 4.98 -7.09
N LEU A 119 -16.60 4.48 -5.94
CA LEU A 119 -15.18 4.45 -5.62
C LEU A 119 -14.60 3.10 -6.05
N ILE A 120 -13.58 3.13 -6.89
CA ILE A 120 -12.92 1.96 -7.46
C ILE A 120 -11.51 1.88 -6.88
N VAL A 121 -11.14 0.71 -6.37
CA VAL A 121 -9.81 0.44 -5.83
C VAL A 121 -9.09 -0.52 -6.75
N LYS A 122 -7.93 -0.09 -7.24
CA LYS A 122 -7.05 -0.87 -8.10
C LYS A 122 -5.64 -0.91 -7.55
N THR A 123 -4.88 -1.89 -8.00
CA THR A 123 -3.43 -1.90 -7.84
C THR A 123 -2.76 -1.97 -9.19
N TYR A 124 -1.55 -1.44 -9.27
CA TYR A 124 -0.64 -1.59 -10.39
C TYR A 124 0.64 -2.23 -9.87
N ASN A 125 1.04 -3.37 -10.44
CA ASN A 125 2.31 -4.02 -10.18
C ASN A 125 3.35 -3.49 -11.19
N ILE A 126 4.40 -2.84 -10.68
CA ILE A 126 5.44 -2.19 -11.47
C ILE A 126 6.29 -3.24 -12.20
N ASP A 127 6.62 -4.36 -11.55
CA ASP A 127 7.47 -5.41 -12.12
C ASP A 127 6.81 -6.10 -13.33
N ASN A 128 5.50 -6.29 -13.26
CA ASN A 128 4.73 -7.07 -14.24
C ASN A 128 3.94 -6.20 -15.23
N ASP A 129 3.94 -4.88 -15.08
CA ASP A 129 3.07 -3.95 -15.83
C ASP A 129 1.60 -4.39 -15.81
N GLU A 130 1.11 -4.79 -14.62
CA GLU A 130 -0.22 -5.39 -14.47
C GLU A 130 -1.13 -4.55 -13.59
N LYS A 131 -2.34 -4.28 -14.10
CA LYS A 131 -3.43 -3.65 -13.34
C LYS A 131 -4.40 -4.70 -12.80
N THR A 132 -4.69 -4.62 -11.52
CA THR A 132 -5.68 -5.49 -10.86
C THR A 132 -6.81 -4.66 -10.25
N LEU A 133 -8.04 -4.98 -10.61
CA LEU A 133 -9.23 -4.46 -9.93
C LEU A 133 -9.50 -5.28 -8.66
N HIS A 134 -9.56 -4.62 -7.50
CA HIS A 134 -9.87 -5.28 -6.24
C HIS A 134 -11.34 -5.17 -5.87
N LYS A 135 -11.85 -3.93 -5.86
CA LYS A 135 -13.21 -3.68 -5.36
C LYS A 135 -13.78 -2.37 -5.87
N GLU A 136 -15.11 -2.36 -6.01
CA GLU A 136 -15.92 -1.17 -6.25
C GLU A 136 -16.87 -0.96 -5.06
N PHE A 137 -17.04 0.31 -4.66
CA PHE A 137 -17.96 0.72 -3.61
C PHE A 137 -18.91 1.78 -4.17
N THR A 138 -20.21 1.59 -4.00
CA THR A 138 -21.18 2.66 -4.25
C THR A 138 -21.13 3.65 -3.08
N VAL A 139 -20.84 4.91 -3.39
CA VAL A 139 -20.84 6.02 -2.44
C VAL A 139 -22.22 6.67 -2.53
N LYS A 140 -23.02 6.54 -1.47
CA LYS A 140 -24.34 7.19 -1.35
C LYS A 140 -24.24 8.47 -0.53
#